data_AF-N8WRK1-F1
#
_entry.id   AF-N8WRK1-F1
#
_cell.length_a   1.000
_cell.length_b   1.000
_cell.length_c   1.000
_cell.angle_alpha   90.00
_cell.angle_beta   90.00
_cell.angle_gamma   90.00
#
_symmetry.space_group_name_H-M   'P 1'
#
loop_
_entity.id
_entity.type
_entity.pdbx_description
1 polymer ?
#
loop_
_entity_poly.entity_id
_entity_poly.type
_entity_poly.pdbx_seq_one_letter_code
_entity_poly.pdbx_strand_id
1 'polypeptide(L)'
;MTTDSLMQRMIAAGVDIMNPQAVFDFYHNQDNATPIDFNLLKNYVNTWIADAILGKADKADLDLKADIEALEFKVNRNELQAYALKDDLSTKAEQSAVSALDATKADKAAVNQQLDSKLDRSEYHQHFRGLFTTADALHEQVTDAVAGDYAHVDAGPGEPTEIHAYDVDDGIWRKQGSNGISVTSTDSIPEGNNNLYFQAERVKNVVKGMNSGELPEGTNLYYTDARVSAVVGPMITPLQNQIGEIDQLLTQLLGV
;
A
#
# COMPACT_ATOMS: atom_id res chain seq x y z
N MET A 1 -61.78 11.26 10.30
CA MET A 1 -61.01 10.10 9.81
C MET A 1 -60.59 9.31 11.04
N THR A 2 -61.03 8.07 11.19
CA THR A 2 -60.70 7.22 12.34
C THR A 2 -59.19 7.01 12.38
N THR A 3 -58.55 7.34 13.51
CA THR A 3 -57.11 7.17 13.72
C THR A 3 -56.82 5.70 14.00
N ASP A 4 -56.97 4.86 12.98
CA ASP A 4 -56.58 3.47 13.07
C ASP A 4 -55.06 3.42 13.17
N SER A 5 -54.58 2.75 14.21
CA SER A 5 -53.15 2.61 14.44
C SER A 5 -52.50 1.92 13.25
N LEU A 6 -51.25 2.26 13.03
CA LEU A 6 -50.45 1.75 11.92
C LEU A 6 -50.40 0.21 11.89
N MET A 7 -50.37 -0.42 13.07
CA MET A 7 -50.51 -1.88 13.23
C MET A 7 -51.86 -2.42 12.75
N GLN A 8 -52.97 -1.71 12.98
CA GLN A 8 -54.29 -2.12 12.50
C GLN A 8 -54.37 -2.10 10.97
N ARG A 9 -53.73 -1.11 10.32
CA ARG A 9 -53.66 -1.05 8.85
C ARG A 9 -52.84 -2.19 8.25
N MET A 10 -51.75 -2.57 8.92
CA MET A 10 -50.90 -3.69 8.48
C MET A 10 -51.60 -5.03 8.64
N ILE A 11 -52.29 -5.24 9.77
CA ILE A 11 -53.11 -6.44 10.00
C ILE A 11 -54.24 -6.52 8.97
N ALA A 12 -54.93 -5.41 8.68
CA ALA A 12 -56.00 -5.35 7.68
C ALA A 12 -55.51 -5.65 6.26
N ALA A 13 -54.27 -5.28 5.93
CA ALA A 13 -53.62 -5.58 4.66
C ALA A 13 -53.01 -6.99 4.61
N GLY A 14 -53.14 -7.80 5.67
CA GLY A 14 -52.60 -9.17 5.73
C GLY A 14 -51.07 -9.23 5.82
N VAL A 15 -50.42 -8.14 6.22
CA VAL A 15 -48.96 -8.08 6.36
C VAL A 15 -48.54 -8.87 7.59
N ASP A 16 -47.57 -9.79 7.43
CA ASP A 16 -46.93 -10.47 8.55
C ASP A 16 -46.05 -9.47 9.33
N ILE A 17 -46.62 -8.93 10.40
CA ILE A 17 -45.97 -7.93 11.26
C ILE A 17 -44.72 -8.44 11.98
N MET A 18 -44.50 -9.76 12.03
CA MET A 18 -43.31 -10.37 12.62
C MET A 18 -42.14 -10.48 11.62
N ASN A 19 -42.39 -10.18 10.34
CA ASN A 19 -41.37 -10.14 9.30
C ASN A 19 -40.96 -8.69 8.97
N PRO A 20 -39.77 -8.23 9.40
CA PRO A 20 -39.34 -6.83 9.21
C PRO A 20 -39.29 -6.38 7.74
N GLN A 21 -39.06 -7.30 6.79
CA GLN A 21 -39.02 -6.97 5.37
C GLN A 21 -40.43 -6.72 4.81
N ALA A 22 -41.41 -7.54 5.18
CA ALA A 22 -42.80 -7.35 4.75
C ALA A 22 -43.39 -6.05 5.33
N VAL A 23 -42.99 -5.72 6.55
CA VAL A 23 -43.28 -4.42 7.16
C VAL A 23 -42.66 -3.29 6.33
N PHE A 24 -41.35 -3.37 6.04
CA PHE A 24 -40.62 -2.35 5.28
C PHE A 24 -41.21 -2.11 3.89
N ASP A 25 -41.54 -3.18 3.16
CA ASP A 25 -42.10 -3.11 1.82
C ASP A 25 -43.49 -2.45 1.82
N PHE A 26 -44.32 -2.72 2.83
CA PHE A 26 -45.61 -2.04 2.99
C PHE A 26 -45.47 -0.52 3.21
N TYR A 27 -44.40 -0.06 3.89
CA TYR A 27 -44.16 1.38 4.06
C TYR A 27 -43.61 2.06 2.80
N HIS A 28 -42.78 1.36 2.02
CA HIS A 28 -42.04 1.94 0.90
C HIS A 28 -42.73 1.75 -0.45
N ASN A 29 -43.75 0.90 -0.54
CA ASN A 29 -44.53 0.72 -1.75
C ASN A 29 -45.72 1.73 -1.80
N GLN A 30 -45.40 3.03 -1.83
CA GLN A 30 -46.38 4.11 -2.08
C GLN A 30 -46.77 4.25 -3.56
N ASP A 31 -46.26 3.38 -4.44
CA ASP A 31 -46.48 3.42 -5.89
C ASP A 31 -47.61 2.47 -6.35
N ASN A 32 -48.72 2.42 -5.61
CA ASN A 32 -49.97 1.80 -6.07
C ASN A 32 -51.09 2.85 -6.26
N ALA A 33 -50.72 4.09 -6.60
CA ALA A 33 -51.63 5.06 -7.20
C ALA A 33 -51.68 4.82 -8.72
N THR A 34 -52.90 4.65 -9.24
CA THR A 34 -53.22 4.39 -10.65
C THR A 34 -52.46 5.28 -11.64
N PRO A 35 -52.09 4.80 -12.85
CA PRO A 35 -51.40 5.59 -13.87
C PRO A 35 -52.15 6.90 -14.19
N ILE A 36 -51.41 8.01 -14.30
CA ILE A 36 -51.97 9.33 -14.61
C ILE A 36 -52.59 9.33 -16.02
N ASP A 37 -53.91 9.47 -16.11
CA ASP A 37 -54.62 9.62 -17.39
C ASP A 37 -54.50 11.07 -17.90
N PHE A 38 -53.60 11.27 -18.87
CA PHE A 38 -53.34 12.57 -19.49
C PHE A 38 -54.56 13.19 -20.18
N ASN A 39 -55.60 12.43 -20.55
CA ASN A 39 -56.83 13.00 -21.10
C ASN A 39 -57.69 13.67 -20.03
N LEU A 40 -57.69 13.13 -18.81
CA LEU A 40 -58.38 13.75 -17.68
C LEU A 40 -57.70 15.07 -17.29
N LEU A 41 -56.36 15.08 -17.30
CA LEU A 41 -55.55 16.27 -17.04
C LEU A 41 -55.80 17.37 -18.08
N LYS A 42 -55.88 17.00 -19.36
CA LYS A 42 -56.13 17.95 -20.45
C LYS A 42 -57.54 18.55 -20.39
N ASN A 43 -58.54 17.78 -19.98
CA ASN A 43 -59.90 18.28 -19.77
C ASN A 43 -59.96 19.22 -18.57
N TYR A 44 -59.33 18.87 -17.45
CA TYR A 44 -59.24 19.74 -16.26
C TYR A 44 -58.57 21.08 -16.57
N VAL A 45 -57.46 21.08 -17.31
CA VAL A 45 -56.75 22.31 -17.69
C VAL A 45 -57.60 23.20 -18.61
N ASN A 46 -58.36 22.62 -19.54
CA ASN A 46 -59.24 23.38 -20.42
C ASN A 46 -60.43 24.01 -19.67
N THR A 47 -61.00 23.31 -18.68
CA THR A 47 -62.05 23.85 -17.81
C THR A 47 -61.51 24.94 -16.89
N TRP A 48 -60.32 24.75 -16.34
CA TRP A 48 -59.61 25.72 -15.50
C TRP A 48 -59.30 27.03 -16.25
N ILE A 49 -58.81 26.95 -17.49
CA ILE A 49 -58.57 28.14 -18.33
C ILE A 49 -59.89 28.87 -18.62
N ALA A 50 -60.99 28.15 -18.86
CA ALA A 50 -62.30 28.76 -19.12
C ALA A 50 -62.83 29.50 -17.88
N ASP A 51 -62.71 28.92 -16.68
CA ASP A 51 -63.19 29.51 -15.43
C ASP A 51 -62.30 30.66 -14.91
N ALA A 52 -60.99 30.60 -15.18
CA ALA A 52 -60.06 31.69 -14.90
C ALA A 52 -60.33 32.94 -15.78
N ILE A 53 -60.63 32.75 -17.07
CA ILE A 53 -61.02 33.84 -17.99
C ILE A 53 -62.36 34.47 -17.57
N LEU A 54 -63.27 33.68 -16.99
CA LEU A 54 -64.57 34.13 -16.48
C LEU A 54 -64.54 34.64 -15.03
N GLY A 55 -63.36 34.63 -14.38
CA GLY A 55 -63.16 35.15 -13.01
C GLY A 55 -63.84 34.34 -11.90
N LYS A 56 -64.03 33.03 -12.10
CA LYS A 56 -64.77 32.13 -11.18
C LYS A 56 -63.93 31.04 -10.52
N ALA A 57 -62.61 31.09 -10.58
CA ALA A 57 -61.76 30.08 -9.94
C ALA A 57 -62.06 29.98 -8.43
N ASP A 58 -62.41 28.78 -7.96
CA ASP A 58 -62.70 28.50 -6.56
C ASP A 58 -61.45 27.97 -5.83
N LYS A 59 -61.57 27.77 -4.51
CA LYS A 59 -60.44 27.48 -3.61
C LYS A 59 -59.63 26.23 -3.99
N ALA A 60 -60.25 25.27 -4.67
CA ALA A 60 -59.62 24.02 -5.11
C ALA A 60 -58.55 24.26 -6.21
N ASP A 61 -58.72 25.29 -7.03
CA ASP A 61 -57.76 25.64 -8.10
C ASP A 61 -56.49 26.31 -7.55
N LEU A 62 -56.59 26.98 -6.39
CA LEU A 62 -55.46 27.61 -5.70
C LEU A 62 -54.60 26.58 -4.96
N ASP A 63 -55.25 25.53 -4.43
CA ASP A 63 -54.59 24.40 -3.77
C ASP A 63 -53.79 23.55 -4.79
N LEU A 64 -54.26 23.39 -6.02
CA LEU A 64 -53.53 22.68 -7.08
C LEU A 64 -52.22 23.39 -7.48
N LYS A 65 -52.22 24.73 -7.53
CA LYS A 65 -51.00 25.52 -7.79
C LYS A 65 -49.99 25.35 -6.65
N ALA A 66 -50.46 25.37 -5.40
CA ALA A 66 -49.61 25.14 -4.24
C ALA A 66 -49.03 23.72 -4.22
N ASP A 67 -49.80 22.72 -4.63
CA ASP A 67 -49.35 21.33 -4.73
C ASP A 67 -48.31 21.13 -5.85
N ILE A 68 -48.45 21.81 -6.99
CA ILE A 68 -47.45 21.81 -8.07
C ILE A 68 -46.15 22.47 -7.60
N GLU A 69 -46.22 23.65 -6.97
CA GLU A 69 -45.03 24.33 -6.42
C GLU A 69 -44.35 23.48 -5.33
N ALA A 70 -45.12 22.76 -4.50
CA ALA A 70 -44.60 21.84 -3.50
C ALA A 70 -43.93 20.60 -4.11
N LEU A 71 -44.43 20.09 -5.24
CA LEU A 71 -43.83 18.98 -5.98
C LEU A 71 -42.53 19.40 -6.67
N GLU A 72 -42.50 20.55 -7.34
CA GLU A 72 -41.28 21.13 -7.94
C GLU A 72 -40.20 21.36 -6.88
N PHE A 73 -40.57 21.85 -5.70
CA PHE A 73 -39.65 22.01 -4.58
C PHE A 73 -39.09 20.68 -4.07
N LYS A 74 -39.91 19.61 -4.03
CA LYS A 74 -39.45 18.26 -3.64
C LYS A 74 -38.52 17.65 -4.68
N VAL A 75 -38.83 17.78 -5.97
CA VAL A 75 -37.97 17.29 -7.07
C VAL A 75 -36.61 17.98 -7.04
N ASN A 76 -36.58 19.32 -6.92
CA ASN A 76 -35.33 20.07 -6.81
C ASN A 76 -34.50 19.65 -5.58
N ARG A 77 -35.12 19.40 -4.42
CA ARG A 77 -34.40 18.90 -3.24
C ARG A 77 -33.80 17.51 -3.46
N ASN A 78 -34.51 16.61 -4.14
CA ASN A 78 -34.00 15.26 -4.42
C ASN A 78 -32.82 15.30 -5.39
N GLU A 79 -32.85 16.17 -6.40
CA GLU A 79 -31.72 16.38 -7.31
C GLU A 79 -30.50 16.93 -6.56
N LEU A 80 -30.68 17.95 -5.72
CA LEU A 80 -29.62 18.51 -4.86
C LEU A 80 -29.00 17.44 -3.93
N GLN A 81 -29.82 16.56 -3.35
CA GLN A 81 -29.35 15.45 -2.51
C GLN A 81 -28.55 14.41 -3.32
N ALA A 82 -28.98 14.10 -4.55
CA ALA A 82 -28.27 13.16 -5.42
C ALA A 82 -26.89 13.71 -5.85
N TYR A 83 -26.78 15.01 -6.14
CA TYR A 83 -25.49 15.65 -6.42
C TYR A 83 -24.57 15.64 -5.20
N ALA A 84 -25.07 15.99 -4.02
CA ALA A 84 -24.28 15.96 -2.79
C ALA A 84 -23.78 14.54 -2.44
N LEU A 85 -24.61 13.53 -2.65
CA LEU A 85 -24.24 12.14 -2.43
C LEU A 85 -23.14 11.67 -3.41
N LYS A 86 -23.23 12.08 -4.68
CA LYS A 86 -22.22 11.75 -5.70
C LYS A 86 -20.85 12.35 -5.40
N ASP A 87 -20.83 13.59 -4.92
CA ASP A 87 -19.62 14.31 -4.54
C ASP A 87 -18.94 13.67 -3.30
N ASP A 88 -19.74 13.32 -2.29
CA ASP A 88 -19.26 12.61 -1.09
C ASP A 88 -18.71 11.22 -1.44
N LEU A 89 -19.37 10.47 -2.33
CA LEU A 89 -18.86 9.18 -2.82
C LEU A 89 -17.54 9.33 -3.60
N SER A 90 -17.43 10.32 -4.48
CA SER A 90 -16.20 10.58 -5.24
C SER A 90 -15.03 10.90 -4.30
N THR A 91 -15.27 11.78 -3.33
CA THR A 91 -14.28 12.17 -2.31
C THR A 91 -13.83 10.96 -1.48
N LYS A 92 -14.77 10.11 -1.05
CA LYS A 92 -14.46 8.89 -0.28
C LYS A 92 -13.68 7.86 -1.10
N ALA A 93 -14.00 7.71 -2.38
CA ALA A 93 -13.27 6.82 -3.27
C ALA A 93 -11.81 7.27 -3.45
N GLU A 94 -11.57 8.57 -3.63
CA GLU A 94 -10.23 9.14 -3.73
C GLU A 94 -9.44 8.98 -2.42
N GLN A 95 -10.04 9.28 -1.26
CA GLN A 95 -9.40 9.08 0.05
C GLN A 95 -9.05 7.61 0.33
N SER A 96 -9.92 6.69 -0.08
CA SER A 96 -9.67 5.24 0.07
C SER A 96 -8.50 4.79 -0.80
N ALA A 97 -8.39 5.31 -2.03
CA ALA A 97 -7.27 5.02 -2.92
C ALA A 97 -5.94 5.59 -2.40
N VAL A 98 -5.94 6.81 -1.86
CA VAL A 98 -4.77 7.41 -1.21
C VAL A 98 -4.32 6.59 0.01
N SER A 99 -5.27 6.18 0.87
CA SER A 99 -4.97 5.36 2.05
C SER A 99 -4.40 3.99 1.68
N ALA A 100 -4.91 3.35 0.61
CA ALA A 100 -4.38 2.10 0.10
C ALA A 100 -2.96 2.24 -0.48
N LEU A 101 -2.70 3.34 -1.18
CA LEU A 101 -1.37 3.63 -1.72
C LEU A 101 -0.34 3.88 -0.61
N ASP A 102 -0.73 4.59 0.44
CA ASP A 102 0.13 4.83 1.61
C ASP A 102 0.38 3.55 2.41
N ALA A 103 -0.59 2.63 2.50
CA ALA A 103 -0.37 1.31 3.09
C ALA A 103 0.56 0.40 2.26
N THR A 104 0.69 0.65 0.95
CA THR A 104 1.53 -0.14 0.03
C THR A 104 2.95 0.41 -0.12
N LYS A 105 3.16 1.71 0.15
CA LYS A 105 4.52 2.26 0.25
C LYS A 105 5.20 1.60 1.44
N ALA A 106 6.22 0.79 1.16
CA ALA A 106 7.08 0.25 2.21
C ALA A 106 7.50 1.39 3.15
N ASP A 107 7.15 1.25 4.42
CA ASP A 107 7.39 2.26 5.44
C ASP A 107 8.83 2.77 5.30
N LYS A 108 9.02 4.08 5.20
CA LYS A 108 10.38 4.66 5.16
C LYS A 108 11.22 4.14 6.34
N ALA A 109 10.57 3.86 7.46
CA ALA A 109 11.14 3.18 8.61
C ALA A 109 11.58 1.73 8.31
N ALA A 110 10.75 0.93 7.63
CA ALA A 110 11.09 -0.43 7.22
C ALA A 110 12.24 -0.45 6.20
N VAL A 111 12.28 0.48 5.25
CA VAL A 111 13.39 0.62 4.29
C VAL A 111 14.67 1.02 5.02
N ASN A 112 14.61 1.99 5.94
CA ASN A 112 15.76 2.39 6.76
C ASN A 112 16.21 1.24 7.67
N GLN A 113 15.29 0.49 8.26
CA GLN A 113 15.60 -0.64 9.13
C GLN A 113 16.23 -1.80 8.35
N GLN A 114 15.80 -2.03 7.11
CA GLN A 114 16.46 -2.97 6.18
C GLN A 114 17.83 -2.48 5.71
N LEU A 115 18.03 -1.17 5.58
CA LEU A 115 19.32 -0.59 5.23
C LEU A 115 20.30 -0.68 6.42
N ASP A 116 19.85 -0.37 7.63
CA ASP A 116 20.62 -0.44 8.88
C ASP A 116 20.95 -1.89 9.29
N SER A 117 20.22 -2.88 8.78
CA SER A 117 20.53 -4.31 8.99
C SER A 117 21.37 -4.93 7.87
N LYS A 118 21.42 -4.30 6.69
CA LYS A 118 22.28 -4.73 5.56
C LYS A 118 23.64 -4.04 5.53
N LEU A 119 23.72 -2.83 6.08
CA LEU A 119 24.97 -2.15 6.39
C LEU A 119 25.22 -2.40 7.87
N ASP A 120 26.20 -3.22 8.22
CA ASP A 120 26.65 -3.30 9.61
C ASP A 120 27.33 -1.97 9.98
N ARG A 121 26.51 -0.97 10.30
CA ARG A 121 26.98 0.35 10.72
C ARG A 121 27.62 0.31 12.11
N SER A 122 27.35 -0.75 12.89
CA SER A 122 28.05 -1.04 14.13
C SER A 122 29.48 -1.53 13.90
N GLU A 123 29.76 -2.21 12.78
CA GLU A 123 31.12 -2.57 12.37
C GLU A 123 31.85 -1.43 11.66
N TYR A 124 31.15 -0.46 11.07
CA TYR A 124 31.74 0.78 10.55
C TYR A 124 32.16 1.69 11.72
N HIS A 125 33.26 1.32 12.37
CA HIS A 125 33.95 2.17 13.33
C HIS A 125 34.52 3.36 12.55
N GLN A 126 33.90 4.52 12.72
CA GLN A 126 34.37 5.75 12.09
C GLN A 126 35.67 6.17 12.77
N HIS A 127 36.79 5.72 12.20
CA HIS A 127 38.12 6.00 12.70
C HIS A 127 38.64 7.39 12.29
N PHE A 128 38.00 8.06 11.33
CA PHE A 128 38.38 9.42 10.97
C PHE A 128 37.84 10.43 11.99
N ARG A 129 38.75 11.09 12.71
CA ARG A 129 38.43 12.02 13.81
C ARG A 129 38.32 13.49 13.39
N GLY A 130 38.60 13.81 12.13
CA GLY A 130 38.37 15.14 11.56
C GLY A 130 39.62 15.86 11.09
N LEU A 131 39.46 17.16 10.80
CA LEU A 131 40.52 18.07 10.34
C LEU A 131 40.82 19.10 11.43
N PHE A 132 42.10 19.29 11.70
CA PHE A 132 42.60 20.18 12.74
C PHE A 132 43.65 21.12 12.16
N THR A 133 43.83 22.29 12.77
CA THR A 133 44.86 23.25 12.34
C THR A 133 46.21 23.00 12.99
N THR A 134 46.24 22.29 14.13
CA THR A 134 47.46 21.93 14.86
C THR A 134 47.32 20.56 15.52
N ALA A 135 48.44 19.90 15.82
CA ALA A 135 48.44 18.63 16.55
C ALA A 135 47.92 18.78 17.99
N ASP A 136 48.21 19.92 18.64
CA ASP A 136 47.70 20.23 19.97
C ASP A 136 46.16 20.30 19.98
N ALA A 137 45.57 20.91 18.94
CA ALA A 137 44.12 20.97 18.80
C ALA A 137 43.48 19.58 18.63
N LEU A 138 44.15 18.67 17.91
CA LEU A 138 43.74 17.28 17.82
C LEU A 138 43.78 16.59 19.19
N HIS A 139 44.87 16.76 19.96
CA HIS A 139 45.01 16.16 21.28
C HIS A 139 43.97 16.66 22.29
N GLU A 140 43.67 17.96 22.28
CA GLU A 140 42.71 18.55 23.22
C GLU A 140 41.26 18.20 22.88
N GLN A 141 40.92 18.12 21.59
CA GLN A 141 39.54 17.94 21.14
C GLN A 141 39.13 16.47 21.05
N VAL A 142 40.09 15.55 20.85
CA VAL A 142 39.84 14.12 20.68
C VAL A 142 40.34 13.34 21.89
N THR A 143 39.46 13.19 22.89
CA THR A 143 39.78 12.59 24.21
C THR A 143 39.39 11.11 24.34
N ASP A 144 38.62 10.60 23.40
CA ASP A 144 38.07 9.24 23.32
C ASP A 144 38.64 8.50 22.10
N ALA A 145 39.92 8.70 21.81
CA ALA A 145 40.62 8.03 20.73
C ALA A 145 40.78 6.53 21.00
N VAL A 146 40.54 5.70 19.98
CA VAL A 146 40.67 4.24 20.04
C VAL A 146 41.61 3.72 18.97
N ALA A 147 42.03 2.46 19.08
CA ALA A 147 42.90 1.82 18.11
C ALA A 147 42.32 1.93 16.69
N GLY A 148 43.14 2.35 15.73
CA GLY A 148 42.75 2.55 14.34
C GLY A 148 42.34 3.98 13.98
N ASP A 149 42.14 4.85 14.97
CA ASP A 149 41.75 6.24 14.73
C ASP A 149 42.85 7.04 14.01
N TYR A 150 42.43 7.89 13.08
CA TYR A 150 43.29 8.81 12.32
C TYR A 150 42.64 10.19 12.15
N ALA A 151 43.46 11.23 12.03
CA ALA A 151 43.04 12.61 11.86
C ALA A 151 43.98 13.34 10.90
N HIS A 152 43.50 14.44 10.32
CA HIS A 152 44.31 15.29 9.45
C HIS A 152 44.64 16.60 10.18
N VAL A 153 45.89 17.03 10.10
CA VAL A 153 46.37 18.30 10.64
C VAL A 153 46.89 19.15 9.48
N ASP A 154 46.30 20.30 9.25
CA ASP A 154 46.67 21.23 8.18
C ASP A 154 46.83 22.64 8.76
N ALA A 155 48.08 23.11 8.84
CA ALA A 155 48.41 24.42 9.39
C ALA A 155 47.96 25.59 8.49
N GLY A 156 47.44 25.31 7.28
CA GLY A 156 46.87 26.30 6.38
C GLY A 156 47.65 26.44 5.06
N PRO A 157 47.35 27.48 4.27
CA PRO A 157 47.86 27.63 2.92
C PRO A 157 49.39 27.59 2.84
N GLY A 158 49.92 26.66 2.04
CA GLY A 158 51.36 26.50 1.81
C GLY A 158 52.00 25.40 2.67
N GLU A 159 51.33 24.90 3.70
CA GLU A 159 51.76 23.75 4.48
C GLU A 159 51.08 22.47 3.98
N PRO A 160 51.79 21.34 3.94
CA PRO A 160 51.18 20.06 3.57
C PRO A 160 50.28 19.55 4.69
N THR A 161 49.12 18.99 4.34
CA THR A 161 48.28 18.26 5.30
C THR A 161 49.03 17.03 5.83
N GLU A 162 49.07 16.89 7.14
CA GLU A 162 49.69 15.78 7.84
C GLU A 162 48.63 14.79 8.32
N ILE A 163 48.88 13.49 8.17
CA ILE A 163 48.02 12.46 8.76
C ILE A 163 48.61 12.08 10.11
N HIS A 164 47.79 12.09 11.15
CA HIS A 164 48.13 11.65 12.50
C HIS A 164 47.31 10.41 12.83
N ALA A 165 47.95 9.34 13.29
CA ALA A 165 47.29 8.12 13.73
C ALA A 165 47.43 7.96 15.25
N TYR A 166 46.40 7.42 15.90
CA TYR A 166 46.40 7.17 17.33
C TYR A 166 47.17 5.89 17.66
N ASP A 167 48.19 6.03 18.50
CA ASP A 167 48.94 4.93 19.07
C ASP A 167 48.29 4.52 20.39
N VAL A 168 47.62 3.36 20.39
CA VAL A 168 46.87 2.88 21.56
C VAL A 168 47.77 2.40 22.69
N ASP A 169 48.98 1.94 22.38
CA ASP A 169 49.92 1.42 23.38
C ASP A 169 50.50 2.58 24.21
N ASP A 170 50.77 3.70 23.55
CA ASP A 170 51.34 4.90 24.17
C ASP A 170 50.28 5.97 24.54
N GLY A 171 49.04 5.86 24.03
CA GLY A 171 47.96 6.82 24.25
C GLY A 171 48.19 8.18 23.61
N ILE A 172 48.89 8.24 22.48
CA ILE A 172 49.33 9.48 21.82
C ILE A 172 49.08 9.47 20.32
N TRP A 173 48.84 10.65 19.74
CA TRP A 173 48.78 10.79 18.28
C TRP A 173 50.18 10.96 17.69
N ARG A 174 50.47 10.19 16.64
CA ARG A 174 51.76 10.20 15.92
C ARG A 174 51.55 10.62 14.48
N LYS A 175 52.37 11.56 14.00
CA LYS A 175 52.46 11.90 12.57
C LYS A 175 52.92 10.69 11.76
N GLN A 176 52.12 10.28 10.79
CA GLN A 176 52.48 9.23 9.85
C GLN A 176 53.54 9.74 8.86
N GLY A 177 54.50 8.88 8.51
CA GLY A 177 55.50 9.17 7.48
C GLY A 177 56.78 9.88 7.93
N SER A 178 56.98 10.18 9.23
CA SER A 178 58.23 10.83 9.67
C SER A 178 59.46 9.91 9.71
N ASN A 179 59.32 8.60 9.52
CA ASN A 179 60.42 7.65 9.28
C ASN A 179 59.94 6.29 8.72
N GLY A 180 59.39 6.31 7.50
CA GLY A 180 59.15 5.10 6.71
C GLY A 180 57.68 4.69 6.62
N ILE A 181 57.19 4.72 5.37
CA ILE A 181 55.85 4.37 4.90
C ILE A 181 54.79 5.45 5.21
N SER A 182 54.68 6.40 4.26
CA SER A 182 53.45 7.17 4.04
C SER A 182 52.48 6.27 3.26
N VAL A 183 51.44 5.80 3.93
CA VAL A 183 50.40 4.97 3.32
C VAL A 183 49.19 5.85 3.06
N THR A 184 49.04 6.34 1.83
CA THR A 184 47.91 7.24 1.48
C THR A 184 46.69 6.47 0.97
N SER A 185 46.87 5.22 0.55
CA SER A 185 45.79 4.32 0.15
C SER A 185 46.20 2.86 0.31
N THR A 186 45.21 1.98 0.37
CA THR A 186 45.41 0.52 0.32
C THR A 186 46.08 0.05 -0.97
N ASP A 187 46.06 0.84 -2.05
CA ASP A 187 46.76 0.51 -3.30
C ASP A 187 48.29 0.59 -3.16
N SER A 188 48.79 1.32 -2.15
CA SER A 188 50.21 1.51 -1.92
C SER A 188 50.81 0.45 -0.98
N ILE A 189 49.99 -0.46 -0.45
CA ILE A 189 50.41 -1.52 0.46
C ILE A 189 50.40 -2.86 -0.26
N PRO A 190 51.48 -3.65 -0.22
CA PRO A 190 51.46 -5.03 -0.67
C PRO A 190 50.52 -5.89 0.18
N GLU A 191 49.63 -6.65 -0.46
CA GLU A 191 48.76 -7.60 0.23
C GLU A 191 49.55 -8.83 0.71
N GLY A 192 49.11 -9.43 1.82
CA GLY A 192 49.64 -10.70 2.30
C GLY A 192 49.01 -11.89 1.57
N ASN A 193 49.49 -13.10 1.86
CA ASN A 193 48.98 -14.31 1.18
C ASN A 193 47.56 -14.71 1.62
N ASN A 194 47.14 -14.30 2.82
CA ASN A 194 45.88 -14.73 3.43
C ASN A 194 44.88 -13.59 3.65
N ASN A 195 45.37 -12.36 3.88
CA ASN A 195 44.53 -11.18 4.09
C ASN A 195 44.68 -10.26 2.88
N LEU A 196 43.60 -10.14 2.12
CA LEU A 196 43.52 -9.43 0.86
C LEU A 196 42.61 -8.21 1.02
N TYR A 197 42.94 -7.11 0.35
CA TYR A 197 42.09 -5.92 0.36
C TYR A 197 40.79 -6.16 -0.40
N PHE A 198 39.74 -5.50 0.06
CA PHE A 198 38.46 -5.51 -0.63
C PHE A 198 38.61 -4.89 -2.02
N GLN A 199 38.20 -5.64 -3.05
CA GLN A 199 38.05 -5.14 -4.40
C GLN A 199 36.74 -5.65 -4.98
N ALA A 200 35.90 -4.74 -5.48
CA ALA A 200 34.60 -5.08 -6.03
C ALA A 200 34.69 -6.14 -7.14
N GLU A 201 35.73 -6.12 -7.95
CA GLU A 201 35.90 -7.11 -9.03
C GLU A 201 36.27 -8.50 -8.50
N ARG A 202 37.02 -8.62 -7.40
CA ARG A 202 37.29 -9.91 -6.76
C ARG A 202 36.02 -10.52 -6.21
N VAL A 203 35.22 -9.71 -5.51
CA VAL A 203 33.92 -10.15 -4.98
C VAL A 203 33.01 -10.58 -6.14
N LYS A 204 32.93 -9.79 -7.21
CA LYS A 204 32.17 -10.19 -8.42
C LYS A 204 32.67 -11.49 -9.01
N ASN A 205 33.98 -11.74 -9.08
CA ASN A 205 34.51 -12.99 -9.62
C ASN A 205 34.19 -14.19 -8.74
N VAL A 206 34.26 -14.03 -7.41
CA VAL A 206 33.80 -15.05 -6.46
C VAL A 206 32.32 -15.35 -6.68
N VAL A 207 31.47 -14.32 -6.68
CA VAL A 207 30.02 -14.47 -6.85
C VAL A 207 29.65 -15.06 -8.22
N LYS A 208 30.36 -14.68 -9.29
CA LYS A 208 30.17 -15.26 -10.64
C LYS A 208 30.53 -16.75 -10.69
N GLY A 209 31.45 -17.20 -9.85
CA GLY A 209 31.83 -18.61 -9.74
C GLY A 209 30.86 -19.45 -8.92
N MET A 210 29.98 -18.81 -8.16
CA MET A 210 29.00 -19.52 -7.34
C MET A 210 27.82 -20.04 -8.18
N ASN A 211 27.21 -21.12 -7.71
CA ASN A 211 25.96 -21.64 -8.24
C ASN A 211 24.86 -21.63 -7.16
N SER A 212 23.62 -21.93 -7.56
CA SER A 212 22.46 -21.92 -6.66
C SER A 212 22.56 -22.91 -5.50
N GLY A 213 23.42 -23.94 -5.59
CA GLY A 213 23.64 -24.89 -4.49
C GLY A 213 24.55 -24.35 -3.38
N GLU A 214 25.29 -23.27 -3.63
CA GLU A 214 26.21 -22.64 -2.66
C GLU A 214 25.58 -21.43 -1.96
N LEU A 215 24.38 -21.03 -2.39
CA LEU A 215 23.65 -19.89 -1.87
C LEU A 215 22.57 -20.35 -0.87
N PRO A 216 22.46 -19.70 0.31
CA PRO A 216 21.33 -19.92 1.21
C PRO A 216 20.01 -19.51 0.56
N GLU A 217 18.98 -20.34 0.70
CA GLU A 217 17.73 -20.17 -0.05
C GLU A 217 16.72 -19.22 0.61
N GLY A 218 16.75 -19.08 1.94
CA GLY A 218 15.78 -18.25 2.66
C GLY A 218 14.33 -18.55 2.26
N THR A 219 13.60 -17.53 1.80
CA THR A 219 12.22 -17.67 1.28
C THR A 219 12.14 -17.98 -0.21
N ASN A 220 13.24 -17.88 -0.96
CA ASN A 220 13.29 -18.16 -2.39
C ASN A 220 13.89 -19.54 -2.63
N LEU A 221 13.05 -20.53 -2.86
CA LEU A 221 13.47 -21.90 -3.04
C LEU A 221 14.03 -22.13 -4.44
N TYR A 222 15.31 -22.49 -4.55
CA TYR A 222 15.90 -22.82 -5.84
C TYR A 222 15.35 -24.13 -6.41
N TYR A 223 15.44 -24.25 -7.73
CA TYR A 223 15.03 -25.44 -8.45
C TYR A 223 15.82 -26.67 -7.98
N THR A 224 15.09 -27.75 -7.66
CA THR A 224 15.65 -29.10 -7.55
C THR A 224 14.66 -30.11 -8.10
N ASP A 225 15.14 -31.20 -8.69
CA ASP A 225 14.27 -32.25 -9.24
C ASP A 225 13.34 -32.84 -8.16
N ALA A 226 13.85 -32.95 -6.92
CA ALA A 226 13.06 -33.40 -5.79
C ALA A 226 11.86 -32.48 -5.48
N ARG A 227 12.04 -31.15 -5.55
CA ARG A 227 10.95 -30.18 -5.34
C ARG A 227 9.93 -30.22 -6.47
N VAL A 228 10.40 -30.30 -7.70
CA VAL A 228 9.50 -30.42 -8.86
C VAL A 228 8.70 -31.70 -8.76
N SER A 229 9.34 -32.83 -8.42
CA SER A 229 8.67 -34.10 -8.23
C SER A 229 7.63 -34.05 -7.09
N ALA A 230 7.95 -33.38 -5.97
CA ALA A 230 7.01 -33.20 -4.87
C ALA A 230 5.77 -32.39 -5.24
N VAL A 231 5.89 -31.42 -6.16
CA VAL A 231 4.76 -30.60 -6.64
C VAL A 231 3.99 -31.30 -7.75
N VAL A 232 4.69 -31.83 -8.76
CA VAL A 232 4.09 -32.38 -9.98
C VAL A 232 3.56 -33.80 -9.76
N GLY A 233 4.24 -34.62 -8.96
CA GLY A 233 3.86 -36.01 -8.68
C GLY A 233 2.39 -36.16 -8.29
N PRO A 234 1.91 -35.44 -7.24
CA PRO A 234 0.51 -35.48 -6.84
C PRO A 234 -0.47 -35.01 -7.91
N MET A 235 -0.05 -34.11 -8.82
CA MET A 235 -0.90 -33.62 -9.91
C MET A 235 -1.08 -34.65 -11.03
N ILE A 236 -0.07 -35.50 -11.28
CA ILE A 236 -0.08 -36.47 -12.38
C ILE A 236 -0.61 -37.86 -11.96
N THR A 237 -0.54 -38.21 -10.67
CA THR A 237 -1.02 -39.50 -10.16
C THR A 237 -2.49 -39.82 -10.53
N PRO A 238 -3.45 -38.88 -10.45
CA PRO A 238 -4.84 -39.17 -10.79
C PRO A 238 -5.02 -39.55 -12.28
N LEU A 239 -4.32 -38.86 -13.18
CA LEU A 239 -4.33 -39.18 -14.61
C LEU A 239 -3.69 -40.54 -14.89
N GLN A 240 -2.58 -40.87 -14.23
CA GLN A 240 -1.93 -42.18 -14.35
C GLN A 240 -2.85 -43.32 -13.90
N ASN A 241 -3.60 -43.13 -12.81
CA ASN A 241 -4.57 -44.10 -12.34
C ASN A 241 -5.73 -44.28 -13.33
N GLN A 242 -6.27 -43.20 -13.88
CA GLN A 242 -7.34 -43.25 -14.89
C GLN A 242 -6.91 -44.00 -16.15
N ILE A 243 -5.68 -43.77 -16.62
CA ILE A 243 -5.12 -44.50 -17.76
C ILE A 243 -5.02 -46.00 -17.44
N GLY A 244 -4.53 -46.35 -16.24
CA GLY A 244 -4.45 -47.74 -15.80
C GLY A 244 -5.81 -48.44 -15.70
N GLU A 245 -6.86 -47.74 -15.26
CA GLU A 245 -8.23 -48.26 -15.24
C GLU A 245 -8.78 -48.50 -16.65
N ILE A 246 -8.52 -47.57 -17.58
CA ILE A 246 -8.92 -47.71 -19.00
C ILE A 246 -8.22 -48.91 -19.64
N ASP A 247 -6.92 -49.09 -19.39
CA ASP A 247 -6.16 -50.24 -19.89
C ASP A 247 -6.76 -51.56 -19.39
N GLN A 248 -7.13 -51.65 -18.11
CA GLN A 248 -7.80 -52.84 -17.56
C GLN A 248 -9.16 -53.12 -18.21
N LEU A 249 -9.95 -52.08 -18.48
CA LEU A 249 -11.23 -52.21 -19.18
C LEU A 249 -11.04 -52.68 -20.63
N LEU A 250 -10.03 -52.18 -21.33
CA LEU A 250 -9.70 -52.61 -22.70
C LEU A 250 -9.26 -54.07 -22.75
N THR A 251 -8.42 -54.52 -21.82
CA THR A 251 -8.01 -55.92 -21.66
C THR A 251 -9.23 -56.83 -21.45
N GLN A 252 -10.15 -56.44 -20.55
CA GLN A 252 -11.39 -57.20 -20.31
C GLN A 252 -12.31 -57.26 -21.54
N LEU A 253 -12.39 -56.19 -22.32
CA LEU A 253 -13.27 -56.09 -23.49
C LEU A 253 -12.72 -56.86 -24.70
N LEU A 254 -11.40 -56.84 -24.91
CA LEU A 254 -10.74 -57.48 -26.05
C LEU A 254 -10.42 -58.95 -25.81
N GLY A 255 -10.52 -59.44 -24.57
CA GLY A 255 -10.33 -60.84 -24.23
C GLY A 255 -8.90 -61.36 -24.43
N VAL A 256 -7.92 -60.46 -24.39
CA VAL A 256 -6.48 -60.77 -24.40
C VAL A 256 -5.90 -60.40 -23.05
#